data_AF-A0A2V5HFK4-F1
#
_entry.id   AF-A0A2V5HFK4-F1
#
_cell.length_a   1.000
_cell.length_b   1.000
_cell.length_c   1.000
_cell.angle_alpha   90.00
_cell.angle_beta   90.00
_cell.angle_gamma   90.00
#
_symmetry.space_group_name_H-M   'P 1'
#
loop_
_entity.id
_entity.type
_entity.pdbx_description
1 polymer ?
#
loop_
_entity_poly.entity_id
_entity_poly.type
_entity_poly.pdbx_seq_one_letter_code
_entity_poly.pdbx_strand_id
1 'polypeptide(L)'
;AAAQSLYLQMSLSALYRRFTCANNEQLFRAMEFRQTPSFEIMLLAQNILVDGEALYQSRMLELEEEWLTLPGVQAAGNPPIAFHFSAGEADAIEEDAAGAIKTMELMQSLRQSFGNLWSEQGVVSPGHHDQVKLLPDQAKAEIGGPLAHSEKDRMAWEKSWPYHG
;
A
#
# COMPACT_ATOMS: atom_id res chain seq x y z
N ALA A 1 27.87 -8.99 16.03
CA ALA A 1 26.56 -9.66 15.84
C ALA A 1 25.80 -9.11 14.63
N ALA A 2 25.43 -7.82 14.59
CA ALA A 2 24.66 -7.25 13.47
C ALA A 2 25.30 -7.40 12.08
N ALA A 3 26.60 -7.12 11.96
CA ALA A 3 27.32 -7.27 10.68
C ALA A 3 27.37 -8.72 10.17
N GLN A 4 27.49 -9.71 11.07
CA GLN A 4 27.46 -11.13 10.72
C GLN A 4 26.06 -11.56 10.29
N SER A 5 25.01 -11.09 10.96
CA SER A 5 23.62 -11.35 10.58
C SER A 5 23.31 -10.81 9.18
N LEU A 6 23.70 -9.55 8.91
CA LEU A 6 23.53 -8.93 7.59
C LEU A 6 24.26 -9.70 6.50
N TYR A 7 25.53 -10.07 6.76
CA TYR A 7 26.32 -10.87 5.81
C TYR A 7 25.65 -12.21 5.48
N LEU A 8 25.12 -12.92 6.48
CA LEU A 8 24.41 -14.18 6.28
C LEU A 8 23.12 -14.00 5.47
N GLN A 9 22.34 -12.96 5.75
CA GLN A 9 21.11 -12.66 5.00
C GLN A 9 21.40 -12.33 3.54
N MET A 10 22.40 -11.48 3.28
CA MET A 10 22.83 -11.15 1.91
C MET A 10 23.33 -12.39 1.17
N SER A 11 24.15 -13.21 1.83
CA SER A 11 24.68 -14.45 1.25
C SER A 11 23.58 -15.45 0.92
N LEU A 12 22.60 -15.62 1.84
CA LEU A 12 21.43 -16.47 1.62
C LEU A 12 20.59 -15.98 0.44
N SER A 13 20.33 -14.67 0.36
CA SER A 13 19.58 -14.06 -0.75
C SER A 13 20.30 -14.29 -2.10
N ALA A 14 21.60 -14.05 -2.15
CA ALA A 14 22.40 -14.26 -3.35
C ALA A 14 22.43 -15.74 -3.78
N LEU A 15 22.62 -16.65 -2.84
CA LEU A 15 22.58 -18.11 -3.09
C LEU A 15 21.21 -18.55 -3.58
N TYR A 16 20.13 -18.07 -2.96
CA TYR A 16 18.77 -18.38 -3.37
C TYR A 16 18.48 -17.88 -4.80
N ARG A 17 18.84 -16.65 -5.13
CA ARG A 17 18.69 -16.12 -6.49
C ARG A 17 19.46 -16.95 -7.51
N ARG A 18 20.71 -17.31 -7.21
CA ARG A 18 21.54 -18.15 -8.09
C ARG A 18 20.98 -19.56 -8.25
N PHE A 19 20.55 -20.17 -7.16
CA PHE A 19 19.94 -21.50 -7.17
C PHE A 19 18.66 -21.50 -8.03
N THR A 20 17.78 -20.52 -7.85
CA THR A 20 16.55 -20.39 -8.62
C THR A 20 16.84 -20.11 -10.09
N CYS A 21 17.81 -19.24 -10.40
CA CYS A 21 18.26 -19.01 -11.78
C CYS A 21 18.72 -20.30 -12.47
N ALA A 22 19.48 -21.14 -11.77
CA ALA A 22 20.01 -22.38 -12.32
C ALA A 22 18.98 -23.52 -12.45
N ASN A 23 18.03 -23.62 -11.51
CA ASN A 23 17.11 -24.77 -11.42
C ASN A 23 15.70 -24.46 -11.92
N ASN A 24 15.30 -23.18 -11.99
CA ASN A 24 13.97 -22.77 -12.43
C ASN A 24 14.04 -21.35 -13.02
N GLU A 25 14.52 -21.27 -14.27
CA GLU A 25 14.66 -20.02 -15.00
C GLU A 25 13.33 -19.26 -15.13
N GLN A 26 12.21 -19.97 -15.28
CA GLN A 26 10.89 -19.36 -15.38
C GLN A 26 10.52 -18.60 -14.10
N LEU A 27 10.73 -19.21 -12.93
CA LEU A 27 10.52 -18.56 -11.65
C LEU A 27 11.49 -17.38 -11.46
N PHE A 28 12.74 -17.53 -11.89
CA PHE A 28 13.72 -16.46 -11.83
C PHE A 28 13.26 -15.23 -12.64
N ARG A 29 12.85 -15.42 -13.90
CA ARG A 29 12.32 -14.34 -14.74
C ARG A 29 11.06 -13.70 -14.14
N ALA A 30 10.18 -14.49 -13.52
CA ALA A 30 8.99 -13.95 -12.83
C ALA A 30 9.38 -13.09 -11.62
N MET A 31 10.40 -13.49 -10.85
CA MET A 31 10.93 -12.68 -9.75
C MET A 31 11.58 -11.38 -10.25
N GLU A 32 12.28 -11.40 -11.39
CA GLU A 32 12.83 -10.20 -12.01
C GLU A 32 11.72 -9.27 -12.51
N PHE A 33 10.69 -9.81 -13.17
CA PHE A 33 9.54 -9.03 -13.61
C PHE A 33 8.83 -8.35 -12.44
N ARG A 34 8.72 -9.02 -11.28
CA ARG A 34 8.14 -8.46 -10.06
C ARG A 34 8.85 -7.19 -9.56
N GLN A 35 10.10 -6.96 -9.97
CA GLN A 35 10.89 -5.79 -9.60
C GLN A 35 10.78 -4.65 -10.63
N THR A 36 9.91 -4.78 -11.65
CA THR A 36 9.76 -3.78 -12.70
C THR A 36 8.59 -2.83 -12.42
N PRO A 37 8.68 -1.56 -12.87
CA PRO A 37 7.55 -0.61 -12.83
C PRO A 37 6.27 -1.16 -13.47
N SER A 38 6.38 -1.95 -14.53
CA SER A 38 5.23 -2.57 -15.19
C SER A 38 4.46 -3.53 -14.29
N PHE A 39 5.17 -4.32 -13.47
CA PHE A 39 4.52 -5.19 -12.50
C PHE A 39 3.86 -4.39 -11.38
N GLU A 40 4.53 -3.36 -10.88
CA GLU A 40 4.02 -2.49 -9.83
C GLU A 40 2.70 -1.80 -10.24
N ILE A 41 2.67 -1.19 -11.43
CA ILE A 41 1.46 -0.55 -11.97
C ILE A 41 0.32 -1.57 -12.11
N MET A 42 0.63 -2.77 -12.60
CA MET A 42 -0.35 -3.85 -12.70
C MET A 42 -0.89 -4.26 -11.33
N LEU A 43 -0.03 -4.34 -10.31
CA LEU A 43 -0.43 -4.68 -8.95
C LEU A 43 -1.33 -3.60 -8.33
N LEU A 44 -0.97 -2.33 -8.49
CA LEU A 44 -1.79 -1.20 -8.04
C LEU A 44 -3.16 -1.20 -8.71
N ALA A 45 -3.22 -1.45 -10.03
CA ALA A 45 -4.50 -1.55 -10.74
C ALA A 45 -5.37 -2.73 -10.24
N GLN A 46 -4.76 -3.86 -9.88
CA GLN A 46 -5.48 -5.02 -9.31
C GLN A 46 -6.03 -4.72 -7.91
N ASN A 47 -5.35 -3.87 -7.14
CA ASN A 47 -5.72 -3.53 -5.77
C ASN A 47 -6.45 -2.19 -5.62
N ILE A 48 -6.84 -1.53 -6.71
CA ILE A 48 -7.42 -0.18 -6.66
C ILE A 48 -8.66 -0.06 -5.75
N LEU A 49 -9.45 -1.14 -5.63
CA LEU A 49 -10.63 -1.19 -4.76
C LEU A 49 -10.30 -1.43 -3.28
N VAL A 50 -9.09 -1.89 -2.99
CA VAL A 50 -8.61 -2.20 -1.63
C VAL A 50 -7.73 -1.06 -1.11
N ASP A 51 -6.73 -0.67 -1.91
CA ASP A 51 -5.72 0.31 -1.53
C ASP A 51 -6.16 1.75 -1.85
N GLY A 52 -7.18 1.92 -2.69
CA GLY A 52 -7.68 3.22 -3.16
C GLY A 52 -6.90 3.76 -4.37
N GLU A 53 -7.34 4.92 -4.88
CA GLU A 53 -6.73 5.53 -6.07
C GLU A 53 -5.53 6.44 -5.77
N ALA A 54 -5.38 6.92 -4.53
CA ALA A 54 -4.34 7.88 -4.13
C ALA A 54 -2.91 7.38 -4.47
N LEU A 55 -2.60 6.13 -4.09
CA LEU A 55 -1.30 5.52 -4.37
C LEU A 55 -1.10 5.24 -5.86
N TYR A 56 -2.17 4.93 -6.58
CA TYR A 56 -2.12 4.74 -8.03
C TYR A 56 -1.77 6.06 -8.73
N GLN A 57 -2.43 7.15 -8.36
CA GLN A 57 -2.17 8.48 -8.91
C GLN A 57 -0.75 8.96 -8.58
N SER A 58 -0.29 8.76 -7.34
CA SER A 58 1.09 9.05 -6.96
C SER A 58 2.09 8.27 -7.82
N ARG A 59 1.84 6.99 -8.09
CA ARG A 59 2.72 6.22 -9.00
C ARG A 59 2.67 6.71 -10.45
N MET A 60 1.54 7.27 -10.91
CA MET A 60 1.46 7.86 -12.25
C MET A 60 2.32 9.13 -12.37
N LEU A 61 2.48 9.93 -11.31
CA LEU A 61 3.40 11.07 -11.29
C LEU A 61 4.85 10.61 -11.49
N GLU A 62 5.29 9.62 -10.71
CA GLU A 62 6.64 9.06 -10.84
C GLU A 62 6.87 8.42 -12.22
N LEU A 63 5.82 7.81 -12.79
CA LEU A 63 5.87 7.24 -14.14
C LEU A 63 6.12 8.30 -15.22
N GLU A 64 5.64 9.54 -15.03
CA GLU A 64 5.90 10.65 -15.94
C GLU A 64 7.41 10.94 -16.04
N GLU A 65 8.12 10.89 -14.91
CA GLU A 65 9.57 11.10 -14.84
C GLU A 65 10.35 9.92 -15.43
N GLU A 66 9.91 8.69 -15.16
CA GLU A 66 10.60 7.46 -15.56
C GLU A 66 10.27 7.02 -17.00
N TRP A 67 9.25 7.61 -17.65
CA TRP A 67 8.67 7.12 -18.91
C TRP A 67 9.70 6.78 -19.98
N LEU A 68 10.63 7.69 -20.25
CA LEU A 68 11.67 7.53 -21.28
C LEU A 68 12.75 6.50 -20.92
N THR A 69 12.81 6.07 -19.66
CA THR A 69 13.74 5.04 -19.18
C THR A 69 13.19 3.63 -19.35
N LEU A 70 11.87 3.49 -19.60
CA LEU A 70 11.23 2.19 -19.70
C LEU A 70 11.64 1.44 -20.97
N PRO A 71 12.10 0.17 -20.87
CA PRO A 71 12.55 -0.60 -22.02
C PRO A 71 11.50 -0.74 -23.13
N GLY A 72 10.21 -0.87 -22.77
CA GLY A 72 9.12 -0.96 -23.73
C GLY A 72 8.86 0.33 -24.50
N VAL A 73 9.04 1.48 -23.85
CA VAL A 73 8.90 2.82 -24.46
C VAL A 73 10.07 3.08 -25.41
N GLN A 74 11.29 2.72 -25.00
CA GLN A 74 12.48 2.82 -25.83
C GLN A 74 12.38 1.93 -27.08
N ALA A 75 11.92 0.69 -26.93
CA ALA A 75 11.70 -0.23 -28.05
C ALA A 75 10.63 0.28 -29.03
N ALA A 76 9.65 1.05 -28.56
CA ALA A 76 8.60 1.67 -29.37
C ALA A 76 9.02 3.02 -29.99
N GLY A 77 10.27 3.46 -29.83
CA GLY A 77 10.78 4.71 -30.39
C GLY A 77 10.47 5.95 -29.56
N ASN A 78 10.31 5.81 -28.24
CA ASN A 78 10.06 6.90 -27.29
C ASN A 78 8.81 7.74 -27.62
N PRO A 79 7.62 7.12 -27.70
CA PRO A 79 6.38 7.89 -27.81
C PRO A 79 6.23 8.84 -26.61
N PRO A 80 5.56 10.00 -26.77
CA PRO A 80 5.21 10.84 -25.63
C PRO A 80 4.25 10.10 -24.69
N ILE A 81 4.30 10.44 -23.41
CA ILE A 81 3.34 9.95 -22.43
C ILE A 81 1.95 10.55 -22.71
N ALA A 82 0.90 9.79 -22.41
CA ALA A 82 -0.48 10.16 -22.78
C ALA A 82 -1.15 11.12 -21.79
N PHE A 83 -0.51 11.41 -20.66
CA PHE A 83 -1.05 12.22 -19.58
C PHE A 83 0.04 13.13 -19.02
N HIS A 84 -0.39 14.26 -18.45
CA HIS A 84 0.46 15.22 -17.78
C HIS A 84 -0.33 15.82 -16.63
N PHE A 85 0.31 16.00 -15.49
CA PHE A 85 -0.28 16.66 -14.33
C PHE A 85 0.22 18.10 -14.23
N SER A 86 -0.67 19.02 -13.89
CA SER A 86 -0.26 20.36 -13.49
C SER A 86 0.41 20.32 -12.11
N ALA A 87 1.21 21.34 -11.79
CA ALA A 87 1.87 21.43 -10.47
C ALA A 87 0.87 21.36 -9.31
N GLY A 88 -0.29 22.01 -9.44
CA GLY A 88 -1.34 21.94 -8.40
C GLY A 88 -2.02 20.58 -8.29
N GLU A 89 -2.12 19.83 -9.39
CA GLU A 89 -2.61 18.44 -9.34
C GLU A 89 -1.57 17.52 -8.71
N ALA A 90 -0.28 17.70 -9.03
CA ALA A 90 0.80 16.95 -8.41
C ALA A 90 0.84 17.16 -6.89
N ASP A 91 0.80 18.41 -6.43
CA ASP A 91 0.76 18.76 -5.00
C ASP A 91 -0.45 18.09 -4.30
N ALA A 92 -1.63 18.12 -4.93
CA ALA A 92 -2.84 17.51 -4.37
C ALA A 92 -2.76 15.98 -4.31
N ILE A 93 -2.19 15.34 -5.33
CA ILE A 93 -1.98 13.88 -5.37
C ILE A 93 -0.98 13.46 -4.28
N GLU A 94 0.11 14.21 -4.09
CA GLU A 94 1.09 13.93 -3.04
C GLU A 94 0.48 14.07 -1.64
N GLU A 95 -0.33 15.10 -1.40
CA GLU A 95 -1.05 15.28 -0.14
C GLU A 95 -2.01 14.11 0.13
N ASP A 96 -2.80 13.71 -0.88
CA ASP A 96 -3.74 12.60 -0.76
C ASP A 96 -3.03 11.26 -0.53
N ALA A 97 -1.95 10.99 -1.25
CA ALA A 97 -1.12 9.80 -1.06
C ALA A 97 -0.50 9.74 0.33
N ALA A 98 0.02 10.86 0.85
CA ALA A 98 0.53 10.94 2.21
C ALA A 98 -0.58 10.67 3.26
N GLY A 99 -1.77 11.20 3.04
CA GLY A 99 -2.96 10.92 3.86
C GLY A 99 -3.36 9.43 3.84
N ALA A 100 -3.33 8.80 2.67
CA ALA A 100 -3.62 7.38 2.50
C ALA A 100 -2.59 6.51 3.23
N ILE A 101 -1.28 6.78 3.08
CA ILE A 101 -0.20 6.06 3.78
C ILE A 101 -0.39 6.17 5.29
N LYS A 102 -0.60 7.38 5.82
CA LYS A 102 -0.83 7.61 7.25
C LYS A 102 -2.05 6.83 7.76
N THR A 103 -3.11 6.75 6.97
CA THR A 103 -4.31 5.99 7.32
C THR A 103 -4.05 4.48 7.32
N MET A 104 -3.28 3.97 6.35
CA MET A 104 -2.87 2.56 6.31
C MET A 104 -2.02 2.18 7.53
N GLU A 105 -1.08 3.04 7.93
CA GLU A 105 -0.25 2.84 9.14
C GLU A 105 -1.09 2.81 10.42
N LEU A 106 -2.08 3.72 10.53
CA LEU A 106 -3.03 3.73 11.64
C LEU A 106 -3.88 2.45 11.67
N MET A 107 -4.40 2.00 10.52
CA MET A 107 -5.16 0.76 10.41
C MET A 107 -4.32 -0.47 10.76
N GLN A 108 -3.04 -0.49 10.37
CA GLN A 108 -2.11 -1.54 10.74
C GLN A 108 -1.86 -1.56 12.26
N SER A 109 -1.67 -0.39 12.86
CA SER A 109 -1.48 -0.24 14.32
C SER A 109 -2.72 -0.70 15.09
N LEU A 110 -3.91 -0.35 14.61
CA LEU A 110 -5.19 -0.80 15.16
C LEU A 110 -5.37 -2.32 15.04
N ARG A 111 -5.04 -2.89 13.89
CA ARG A 111 -5.06 -4.36 13.71
C ARG A 111 -4.13 -5.06 14.70
N GLN A 112 -2.94 -4.48 14.95
CA GLN A 112 -2.00 -5.01 15.94
C GLN A 112 -2.51 -4.87 17.37
N SER A 113 -3.16 -3.75 17.72
CA SER A 113 -3.70 -3.51 19.07
C SER A 113 -4.83 -4.49 19.41
N PHE A 114 -5.65 -4.85 18.43
CA PHE A 114 -6.75 -5.81 18.61
C PHE A 114 -6.31 -7.28 18.54
N GLY A 115 -5.17 -7.57 17.92
CA GLY A 115 -4.59 -8.92 17.88
C GLY A 115 -5.60 -9.98 17.43
N ASN A 116 -5.87 -10.96 18.29
CA ASN A 116 -6.77 -12.07 17.99
C ASN A 116 -8.26 -11.68 17.91
N LEU A 117 -8.62 -10.46 18.33
CA LEU A 117 -9.99 -9.94 18.21
C LEU A 117 -10.25 -9.30 16.85
N TRP A 118 -9.20 -9.00 16.07
CA TRP A 118 -9.35 -8.53 14.70
C TRP A 118 -9.84 -9.68 13.81
N SER A 119 -10.96 -9.49 13.13
CA SER A 119 -11.47 -10.48 12.18
C SER A 119 -11.03 -10.15 10.76
N GLU A 120 -10.20 -11.01 10.17
CA GLU A 120 -9.77 -10.89 8.77
C GLU A 120 -10.93 -11.05 7.77
N GLN A 121 -12.03 -11.70 8.17
CA GLN A 121 -13.15 -12.05 7.28
C GLN A 121 -14.51 -11.56 7.81
N GLY A 122 -14.52 -10.71 8.84
CA GLY A 122 -15.74 -10.26 9.49
C GLY A 122 -16.47 -11.34 10.31
N VAL A 123 -15.86 -12.51 10.51
CA VAL A 123 -16.39 -13.60 11.35
C VAL A 123 -15.85 -13.46 12.78
N VAL A 124 -16.75 -13.46 13.76
CA VAL A 124 -16.41 -13.34 15.18
C VAL A 124 -16.77 -14.64 15.89
N SER A 125 -15.87 -15.15 16.74
CA SER A 125 -16.15 -16.33 17.55
C SER A 125 -17.24 -16.04 18.59
N PRO A 126 -18.17 -16.98 18.86
CA PRO A 126 -19.29 -16.76 19.78
C PRO A 126 -18.91 -16.23 21.16
N GLY A 127 -17.74 -16.63 21.69
CA GLY A 127 -17.23 -16.19 23.00
C GLY A 127 -16.62 -14.79 23.04
N HIS A 128 -16.47 -14.12 21.90
CA HIS A 128 -15.84 -12.80 21.79
C HIS A 128 -16.78 -11.71 21.26
N HIS A 129 -18.07 -12.00 21.02
CA HIS A 129 -19.02 -11.03 20.46
C HIS A 129 -19.11 -9.73 21.26
N ASP A 130 -19.23 -9.82 22.58
CA ASP A 130 -19.39 -8.63 23.43
C ASP A 130 -18.12 -7.78 23.45
N GLN A 131 -16.95 -8.41 23.37
CA GLN A 131 -15.66 -7.71 23.30
C GLN A 131 -15.45 -7.07 21.93
N VAL A 132 -15.82 -7.76 20.84
CA VAL A 132 -15.69 -7.24 19.47
C VAL A 132 -16.64 -6.07 19.20
N LYS A 133 -17.82 -6.04 19.83
CA LYS A 133 -18.78 -4.93 19.69
C LYS A 133 -18.24 -3.57 20.17
N LEU A 134 -17.28 -3.57 21.09
CA LEU A 134 -16.67 -2.34 21.63
C LEU A 134 -15.49 -1.84 20.77
N LEU A 135 -14.95 -2.70 19.89
CA LEU A 135 -13.78 -2.36 19.07
C LEU A 135 -14.04 -1.25 18.04
N PRO A 136 -15.22 -1.18 17.37
CA PRO A 136 -15.51 -0.07 16.47
C PRO A 136 -15.45 1.29 17.16
N ASP A 137 -15.97 1.42 18.38
CA ASP A 137 -15.92 2.69 19.12
C ASP A 137 -14.49 3.05 19.53
N GLN A 138 -13.71 2.05 19.96
CA GLN A 138 -12.30 2.24 20.27
C GLN A 138 -11.48 2.62 19.03
N ALA A 139 -11.71 1.94 17.90
CA ALA A 139 -11.11 2.25 16.60
C ALA A 139 -11.44 3.67 16.14
N LYS A 140 -12.69 4.09 16.32
CA LYS A 140 -13.14 5.44 15.99
C LYS A 140 -12.39 6.49 16.79
N ALA A 141 -12.17 6.26 18.08
CA ALA A 141 -11.40 7.17 18.94
C ALA A 141 -9.91 7.21 18.54
N GLU A 142 -9.32 6.05 18.24
CA GLU A 142 -7.90 5.93 17.86
C GLU A 142 -7.60 6.52 16.47
N ILE A 143 -8.54 6.41 15.51
CA ILE A 143 -8.38 6.90 14.13
C ILE A 143 -8.89 8.34 13.96
N GLY A 144 -10.06 8.64 14.52
CA GLY A 144 -10.77 9.91 14.26
C GLY A 144 -10.09 11.13 14.86
N GLY A 145 -9.40 10.98 16.01
CA GLY A 145 -8.64 12.07 16.62
C GLY A 145 -7.47 12.54 15.73
N PRO A 146 -6.54 11.65 15.34
CA PRO A 146 -5.36 12.01 14.53
C PRO A 146 -5.63 12.42 13.07
N LEU A 147 -6.82 12.10 12.52
CA LEU A 147 -7.18 12.39 11.12
C LEU A 147 -8.13 13.59 10.94
N ALA A 148 -8.78 14.07 12.01
CA ALA A 148 -9.62 15.25 11.94
C ALA A 148 -8.78 16.53 12.09
N HIS A 149 -8.49 17.19 10.97
CA HIS A 149 -7.75 18.46 10.94
C HIS A 149 -8.65 19.68 11.25
N SER A 150 -9.97 19.50 11.20
CA SER A 150 -10.96 20.52 11.52
C SER A 150 -12.22 19.94 12.15
N GLU A 151 -13.05 20.81 12.75
CA GLU A 151 -14.36 20.42 13.28
C GLU A 151 -15.30 19.91 12.17
N LYS A 152 -15.13 20.42 10.94
CA LYS A 152 -15.86 19.92 9.76
C LYS A 152 -15.46 18.48 9.44
N ASP A 153 -14.17 18.17 9.51
CA ASP A 153 -13.66 16.82 9.25
C ASP A 153 -14.12 15.85 10.34
N ARG A 154 -14.12 16.30 11.59
CA ARG A 154 -14.64 15.51 12.72
C ARG A 154 -16.12 15.15 12.51
N MET A 155 -16.95 16.11 12.10
CA MET A 155 -18.35 15.86 11.78
C MET A 155 -18.52 14.95 10.55
N ALA A 156 -17.66 15.09 9.55
CA ALA A 156 -17.68 14.23 8.36
C ALA A 156 -17.30 12.78 8.70
N TRP A 157 -16.30 12.57 9.54
CA TRP A 157 -15.92 11.27 10.09
C TRP A 157 -17.05 10.66 10.92
N GLU A 158 -17.69 11.45 11.78
CA GLU A 158 -18.81 11.00 12.60
C GLU A 158 -19.98 10.48 11.73
N LYS A 159 -20.30 11.23 10.67
CA LYS A 159 -21.37 10.88 9.72
C LYS A 159 -21.03 9.68 8.84
N SER A 160 -19.76 9.50 8.49
CA SER A 160 -19.30 8.45 7.56
C SER A 160 -18.97 7.14 8.28
N TRP A 161 -18.93 7.15 9.62
CA TRP A 161 -18.61 5.97 10.40
C TRP A 161 -19.71 4.89 10.22
N PRO A 162 -19.37 3.68 9.75
CA PRO A 162 -20.37 2.68 9.34
C PRO A 162 -21.11 2.02 10.53
N TYR A 163 -20.63 2.21 11.75
CA TYR A 163 -21.20 1.61 12.96
C TYR A 163 -21.80 2.69 13.85
N HIS A 164 -23.12 2.79 13.88
CA HIS A 164 -23.80 3.58 14.90
C HIS A 164 -24.28 2.60 15.98
N GLY A 165 -23.82 2.82 17.22
CA GLY A 165 -24.20 2.00 18.38
C GLY A 165 -25.70 1.93 18.60
#